data_AF-A0A134A7C3-F1
#
_entry.id   AF-A0A134A7C3-F1
#
_cell.length_a   1.000
_cell.length_b   1.000
_cell.length_c   1.000
_cell.angle_alpha   90.00
_cell.angle_beta   90.00
_cell.angle_gamma   90.00
#
_symmetry.space_group_name_H-M   'P 1'
#
loop_
_entity.id
_entity.type
_entity.pdbx_description
1 polymer ?
#
loop_
_entity_poly.entity_id
_entity_poly.type
_entity_poly.pdbx_seq_one_letter_code
_entity_poly.pdbx_strand_id
1 'polypeptide(L)'
;MYLYAVSKNGMPRDVSLAFAVELAEPMAEILVARKKLPANTRRQTLKECLEALPVEYDNVVFYKETSADSDGFLDKLKNNRVRIMHIKHNQKKEKCFDGAHCVLYLCKLSLLYRSIPLDLFDISACAYKGKLKMNAAALDAWAENL
;
A
#
# COMPACT_ATOMS: atom_id res chain seq x y z
N MET A 1 -7.27 4.11 11.90
CA MET A 1 -5.93 4.45 11.34
C MET A 1 -5.97 4.93 9.89
N TYR A 2 -6.69 4.26 8.98
CA TYR A 2 -6.76 4.66 7.56
C TYR A 2 -7.11 6.15 7.33
N LEU A 3 -8.26 6.61 7.84
CA LEU A 3 -8.70 8.00 7.68
C LEU A 3 -7.69 9.01 8.25
N TYR A 4 -7.03 8.64 9.33
CA TYR A 4 -6.00 9.47 9.95
C TYR A 4 -4.76 9.57 9.04
N ALA A 5 -4.28 8.46 8.48
CA ALA A 5 -3.13 8.43 7.57
C ALA A 5 -3.34 9.25 6.28
N VAL A 6 -4.59 9.35 5.80
CA VAL A 6 -4.93 10.10 4.57
C VAL A 6 -5.41 11.54 4.86
N SER A 7 -5.61 11.92 6.12
CA SER A 7 -6.06 13.25 6.50
C SER A 7 -4.95 14.31 6.47
N LYS A 8 -5.35 15.59 6.44
CA LYS A 8 -4.44 16.71 6.65
C LYS A 8 -4.31 17.00 8.15
N ASN A 9 -3.48 16.22 8.83
CA ASN A 9 -3.27 16.29 10.28
C ASN A 9 -1.88 16.80 10.70
N GLY A 10 -1.10 17.35 9.75
CA GLY A 10 0.23 17.92 10.02
C GLY A 10 1.32 16.88 10.26
N MET A 11 1.01 15.57 10.20
CA MET A 11 2.04 14.54 10.35
C MET A 11 2.99 14.49 9.14
N PRO A 12 4.28 14.19 9.37
CA PRO A 12 5.19 13.86 8.29
C PRO A 12 4.65 12.72 7.41
N ARG A 13 4.89 12.82 6.10
CA ARG A 13 4.34 11.87 5.12
C ARG A 13 4.95 10.47 5.24
N ASP A 14 6.17 10.36 5.73
CA ASP A 14 6.78 9.07 6.05
C ASP A 14 6.09 8.36 7.22
N VAL A 15 5.62 9.10 8.22
CA VAL A 15 4.78 8.55 9.32
C VAL A 15 3.40 8.14 8.78
N SER A 16 2.82 8.94 7.89
CA SER A 16 1.53 8.62 7.25
C SER A 16 1.64 7.33 6.41
N LEU A 17 2.72 7.19 5.64
CA LEU A 17 3.00 5.97 4.88
C LEU A 17 3.22 4.78 5.80
N ALA A 18 3.98 4.92 6.90
CA ALA A 18 4.18 3.85 7.86
C ALA A 18 2.85 3.28 8.37
N PHE A 19 1.91 4.16 8.75
CA PHE A 19 0.57 3.72 9.16
C PHE A 19 -0.22 3.08 8.03
N ALA A 20 -0.11 3.57 6.81
CA ALA A 20 -0.78 2.95 5.66
C ALA A 20 -0.23 1.54 5.42
N VAL A 21 1.10 1.37 5.44
CA VAL A 21 1.76 0.06 5.29
C VAL A 21 1.28 -0.94 6.34
N GLU A 22 1.18 -0.51 7.61
CA GLU A 22 0.69 -1.38 8.70
C GLU A 22 -0.74 -1.89 8.49
N LEU A 23 -1.56 -1.21 7.67
CA LEU A 23 -2.93 -1.67 7.40
C LEU A 23 -2.97 -2.91 6.52
N ALA A 24 -1.87 -3.31 5.87
CA ALA A 24 -1.84 -4.51 5.04
C ALA A 24 -2.19 -5.77 5.84
N GLU A 25 -1.68 -5.91 7.08
CA GLU A 25 -1.99 -7.06 7.95
C GLU A 25 -3.50 -7.20 8.23
N PRO A 26 -4.18 -6.20 8.84
CA PRO A 26 -5.61 -6.33 9.13
C PRO A 26 -6.48 -6.41 7.85
N MET A 27 -6.05 -5.82 6.74
CA MET A 27 -6.77 -5.97 5.45
C MET A 27 -6.71 -7.41 4.95
N ALA A 28 -5.54 -8.05 5.01
CA ALA A 28 -5.38 -9.45 4.65
C ALA A 28 -6.20 -10.36 5.58
N GLU A 29 -6.18 -10.10 6.90
CA GLU A 29 -6.99 -10.84 7.88
C GLU A 29 -8.49 -10.81 7.56
N ILE A 30 -9.02 -9.64 7.17
CA ILE A 30 -10.43 -9.50 6.77
C ILE A 30 -10.73 -10.35 5.53
N LEU A 31 -9.85 -10.34 4.53
CA LEU A 31 -10.04 -11.11 3.29
C LEU A 31 -9.95 -12.62 3.51
N VAL A 32 -9.06 -13.07 4.40
CA VAL A 32 -9.00 -14.48 4.83
C VAL A 32 -10.30 -14.88 5.53
N ALA A 33 -10.81 -14.05 6.46
CA ALA A 33 -12.07 -14.31 7.15
C ALA A 33 -13.26 -14.39 6.18
N ARG A 34 -13.18 -13.67 5.05
CA ARG A 34 -14.18 -13.67 3.97
C ARG A 34 -13.91 -14.72 2.89
N LYS A 35 -12.91 -15.58 3.07
CA LYS A 35 -12.48 -16.63 2.12
C LYS A 35 -12.11 -16.10 0.73
N LYS A 36 -11.68 -14.83 0.64
CA LYS A 36 -11.14 -14.23 -0.59
C LYS A 36 -9.63 -14.47 -0.71
N LEU A 37 -8.91 -14.52 0.41
CA LEU A 37 -7.53 -14.96 0.48
C LEU A 37 -7.42 -16.35 1.14
N PRO A 38 -6.41 -17.17 0.77
CA PRO A 38 -6.19 -18.46 1.39
C PRO A 38 -5.81 -18.30 2.86
N ALA A 39 -6.41 -19.11 3.73
CA ALA A 39 -6.02 -19.17 5.13
C ALA A 39 -4.62 -19.76 5.24
N ASN A 40 -3.70 -19.02 5.85
CA ASN A 40 -2.36 -19.51 6.14
C ASN A 40 -2.33 -20.07 7.57
N THR A 41 -1.71 -21.22 7.77
CA THR A 41 -1.59 -21.86 9.10
C THR A 41 -0.65 -21.10 10.03
N ARG A 42 0.22 -20.25 9.47
CA ARG A 42 1.11 -19.33 10.19
C ARG A 42 0.63 -17.89 9.99
N ARG A 43 0.84 -17.04 11.01
CA ARG A 43 0.66 -15.58 10.87
C ARG A 43 1.52 -15.08 9.72
N GLN A 44 0.87 -14.50 8.71
CA GLN A 44 1.53 -13.89 7.56
C GLN A 44 2.40 -12.72 8.02
N THR A 45 3.56 -12.58 7.40
CA THR A 45 4.44 -11.43 7.59
C THR A 45 3.88 -10.22 6.84
N LEU A 46 4.19 -9.02 7.31
CA LEU A 46 3.82 -7.79 6.62
C LEU A 46 4.21 -7.78 5.13
N LYS A 47 5.37 -8.36 4.77
CA LYS A 47 5.82 -8.44 3.37
C LYS A 47 4.89 -9.32 2.54
N GLU A 48 4.53 -10.49 3.06
CA GLU A 48 3.58 -11.41 2.41
C GLU A 48 2.20 -10.77 2.24
N CYS A 49 1.73 -10.01 3.24
CA CYS A 49 0.47 -9.25 3.12
C CYS A 49 0.54 -8.16 2.03
N LEU A 50 1.66 -7.42 1.98
CA LEU A 50 1.88 -6.38 0.96
C LEU A 50 2.04 -6.95 -0.45
N GLU A 51 2.46 -8.21 -0.58
CA GLU A 51 2.55 -8.93 -1.84
C GLU A 51 1.19 -9.50 -2.28
N ALA A 52 0.46 -10.14 -1.36
CA ALA A 52 -0.79 -10.81 -1.66
C ALA A 52 -1.93 -9.82 -2.02
N LEU A 53 -2.00 -8.68 -1.34
CA LEU A 53 -3.10 -7.72 -1.55
C LEU A 53 -3.14 -7.14 -2.98
N PRO A 54 -2.04 -6.63 -3.56
CA PRO A 54 -2.05 -6.20 -4.95
C PRO A 54 -2.46 -7.31 -5.91
N VAL A 55 -1.96 -8.54 -5.72
CA VAL A 55 -2.25 -9.69 -6.59
C VAL A 55 -3.75 -10.01 -6.61
N GLU A 56 -4.40 -10.01 -5.45
CA GLU A 56 -5.86 -10.23 -5.33
C GLU A 56 -6.68 -9.19 -6.10
N TYR A 57 -6.17 -7.97 -6.24
CA TYR A 57 -6.85 -6.86 -6.92
C TYR A 57 -6.24 -6.53 -8.30
N ASP A 58 -5.82 -7.57 -9.03
CA ASP A 58 -5.27 -7.53 -10.40
C ASP A 58 -4.01 -6.65 -10.56
N ASN A 59 -3.37 -6.30 -9.46
CA ASN A 59 -2.14 -5.51 -9.41
C ASN A 59 -2.19 -4.18 -10.17
N VAL A 60 -3.40 -3.64 -10.39
CA VAL A 60 -3.62 -2.44 -11.22
C VAL A 60 -2.84 -1.23 -10.71
N VAL A 61 -2.71 -1.11 -9.39
CA VAL A 61 -2.12 0.06 -8.73
C VAL A 61 -0.59 0.00 -8.71
N PHE A 62 -0.01 -1.20 -8.62
CA PHE A 62 1.41 -1.43 -8.40
C PHE A 62 2.09 -2.19 -9.55
N TYR A 63 1.45 -2.23 -10.72
CA TYR A 63 1.94 -2.97 -11.88
C TYR A 63 3.37 -2.56 -12.28
N LYS A 64 3.68 -1.26 -12.33
CA LYS A 64 5.02 -0.77 -12.68
C LYS A 64 6.07 -1.20 -11.65
N GLU A 65 5.76 -1.06 -10.36
CA GLU A 65 6.69 -1.39 -9.27
C GLU A 65 6.99 -2.88 -9.22
N THR A 66 5.95 -3.70 -9.27
CA THR A 66 6.06 -5.17 -9.22
C THR A 66 6.69 -5.77 -10.47
N SER A 67 6.51 -5.16 -11.65
CA SER A 67 7.16 -5.61 -12.89
C SER A 67 8.64 -5.22 -12.96
N ALA A 68 9.03 -4.13 -12.28
CA ALA A 68 10.41 -3.63 -12.32
C ALA A 68 11.30 -4.28 -11.25
N ASP A 69 10.90 -4.20 -9.98
CA ASP A 69 11.63 -4.77 -8.84
C ASP A 69 10.66 -4.96 -7.66
N SER A 70 9.87 -6.05 -7.73
CA SER A 70 8.87 -6.37 -6.70
C SER A 70 9.51 -6.50 -5.31
N ASP A 71 10.63 -7.23 -5.22
CA ASP A 71 11.24 -7.55 -3.93
C ASP A 71 11.87 -6.32 -3.25
N GLY A 72 12.61 -5.51 -4.01
CA GLY A 72 13.19 -4.26 -3.50
C GLY A 72 12.14 -3.21 -3.18
N PHE A 73 11.05 -3.16 -3.96
CA PHE A 73 9.90 -2.30 -3.68
C PHE A 73 9.22 -2.68 -2.35
N LEU A 74 8.88 -3.96 -2.17
CA LEU A 74 8.22 -4.47 -0.98
C LEU A 74 9.10 -4.29 0.27
N ASP A 75 10.41 -4.51 0.14
CA ASP A 75 11.36 -4.26 1.22
C ASP A 75 11.39 -2.77 1.60
N LYS A 76 11.39 -1.84 0.63
CA LYS A 76 11.33 -0.40 0.91
C LYS A 76 10.00 -0.01 1.58
N LEU A 77 8.86 -0.54 1.14
CA LEU A 77 7.56 -0.32 1.80
C LEU A 77 7.60 -0.78 3.26
N LYS A 78 8.01 -2.03 3.50
CA LYS A 78 8.14 -2.62 4.84
C LYS A 78 9.08 -1.79 5.71
N ASN A 79 10.22 -1.36 5.19
CA ASN A 79 11.21 -0.59 5.94
C ASN A 79 10.69 0.81 6.33
N ASN A 80 9.79 1.42 5.55
CA ASN A 80 9.19 2.70 5.91
C ASN A 80 8.34 2.63 7.19
N ARG A 81 7.80 1.47 7.56
CA ARG A 81 7.14 1.23 8.87
C ARG A 81 7.96 1.77 10.03
N VAL A 82 9.27 1.53 9.98
CA VAL A 82 10.21 1.77 11.09
C VAL A 82 10.53 3.27 11.24
N ARG A 83 10.00 4.15 10.37
CA ARG A 83 10.30 5.60 10.38
C ARG A 83 9.52 6.42 11.41
N ILE A 84 8.78 5.78 12.32
CA ILE A 84 8.08 6.48 13.41
C ILE A 84 9.13 7.03 14.40
N MET A 85 9.40 8.33 14.26
CA MET A 85 10.13 9.31 15.10
C MET A 85 11.46 9.00 15.82
N HIS A 86 11.83 7.76 16.20
CA HIS A 86 13.04 7.50 17.00
C HIS A 86 14.10 6.59 16.35
N ILE A 87 13.77 5.93 15.23
CA ILE A 87 14.72 5.02 14.54
C ILE A 87 15.36 5.70 13.31
N LYS A 88 14.92 6.91 12.93
CA LYS A 88 15.42 7.64 11.75
C LYS A 88 16.93 7.89 11.77
N HIS A 89 17.53 8.10 12.94
CA HIS A 89 18.97 8.36 13.09
C HIS A 89 19.84 7.16 12.69
N ASN A 90 19.34 5.93 12.83
CA ASN A 90 20.11 4.70 12.54
C ASN A 90 19.69 4.05 11.20
N GLN A 91 18.87 4.74 10.40
CA GLN A 91 18.34 4.19 9.15
C GLN A 91 19.20 4.56 7.95
N LYS A 92 19.56 3.54 7.17
CA LYS A 92 20.18 3.73 5.85
C LYS A 92 19.15 4.34 4.91
N LYS A 93 19.35 5.60 4.49
CA LYS A 93 18.43 6.35 3.62
C LYS A 93 18.03 5.57 2.36
N GLU A 94 18.95 4.79 1.81
CA GLU A 94 18.77 3.96 0.60
C GLU A 94 17.69 2.87 0.75
N LYS A 95 17.37 2.46 1.99
CA LYS A 95 16.39 1.41 2.29
C LYS A 95 14.96 1.93 2.47
N CYS A 96 14.76 3.24 2.42
CA CYS A 96 13.47 3.89 2.64
C CYS A 96 13.13 4.80 1.45
N PHE A 97 11.89 5.27 1.41
CA PHE A 97 11.43 6.21 0.39
C PHE A 97 11.76 7.64 0.82
N ASP A 98 12.03 8.54 -0.12
CA ASP A 98 12.08 9.97 0.20
C ASP A 98 10.66 10.53 0.42
N GLY A 99 10.57 11.84 0.68
CA GLY A 99 9.28 12.49 0.95
C GLY A 99 8.28 12.41 -0.20
N ALA A 100 8.74 12.52 -1.45
CA ALA A 100 7.87 12.50 -2.62
C ALA A 100 7.34 11.09 -2.88
N HIS A 101 8.22 10.09 -2.82
CA HIS A 101 7.86 8.69 -2.91
C HIS A 101 6.97 8.25 -1.75
N CYS A 102 7.14 8.80 -0.54
CA CYS A 102 6.20 8.56 0.56
C CYS A 102 4.77 9.02 0.22
N VAL A 103 4.62 10.16 -0.45
CA VAL A 103 3.31 10.65 -0.90
C VAL A 103 2.75 9.74 -2.00
N LEU A 104 3.56 9.37 -2.99
CA LEU A 104 3.18 8.45 -4.07
C LEU A 104 2.58 7.16 -3.52
N TYR A 105 3.34 6.47 -2.68
CA TYR A 105 2.95 5.16 -2.18
C TYR A 105 1.84 5.23 -1.15
N LEU A 106 1.71 6.34 -0.42
CA LEU A 106 0.52 6.59 0.41
C LEU A 106 -0.74 6.69 -0.46
N CYS A 107 -0.68 7.43 -1.58
CA CYS A 107 -1.79 7.54 -2.53
C CYS A 107 -2.12 6.20 -3.19
N LYS A 108 -1.10 5.45 -3.64
CA LYS A 108 -1.29 4.12 -4.23
C LYS A 108 -1.88 3.11 -3.24
N LEU A 109 -1.33 2.99 -2.03
CA LEU A 109 -1.93 2.14 -0.98
C LEU A 109 -3.37 2.57 -0.67
N SER A 110 -3.63 3.87 -0.65
CA SER A 110 -4.97 4.41 -0.47
C SER A 110 -5.95 3.99 -1.57
N LEU A 111 -5.49 3.86 -2.83
CA LEU A 111 -6.30 3.32 -3.93
C LEU A 111 -6.56 1.82 -3.76
N LEU A 112 -5.52 1.02 -3.47
CA LEU A 112 -5.66 -0.42 -3.22
C LEU A 112 -6.64 -0.70 -2.08
N TYR A 113 -6.47 -0.01 -0.94
CA TYR A 113 -7.33 -0.19 0.23
C TYR A 113 -8.76 0.34 0.05
N ARG A 114 -9.06 1.14 -0.99
CA ARG A 114 -10.45 1.46 -1.33
C ARG A 114 -11.11 0.34 -2.13
N SER A 115 -10.35 -0.40 -2.94
CA SER A 115 -10.88 -1.54 -3.68
C SER A 115 -11.39 -2.64 -2.75
N ILE A 116 -10.72 -2.85 -1.61
CA ILE A 116 -11.07 -3.85 -0.61
C ILE A 116 -12.50 -3.68 -0.05
N PRO A 117 -12.86 -2.57 0.61
CA PRO A 117 -14.20 -2.38 1.14
C PRO A 117 -15.26 -2.34 0.03
N LEU A 118 -14.96 -1.81 -1.16
CA LEU A 118 -15.91 -1.84 -2.28
C LEU A 118 -16.27 -3.28 -2.66
N ASP A 119 -15.25 -4.13 -2.77
CA ASP A 119 -15.39 -5.54 -3.07
C ASP A 119 -16.03 -6.34 -1.89
N LEU A 120 -15.79 -5.95 -0.64
CA LEU A 120 -16.45 -6.52 0.54
C LEU A 120 -17.94 -6.13 0.67
N PHE A 121 -18.34 -5.01 0.06
CA PHE A 121 -19.73 -4.57 -0.03
C PHE A 121 -20.42 -5.04 -1.31
N ASP A 122 -19.83 -6.00 -2.03
CA ASP A 122 -20.36 -6.57 -3.26
C ASP A 122 -20.63 -5.51 -4.35
N ILE A 123 -19.89 -4.39 -4.32
CA ILE A 123 -19.96 -3.37 -5.37
C ILE A 123 -19.24 -3.91 -6.59
N SER A 124 -19.96 -3.96 -7.72
CA SER A 124 -19.40 -4.45 -8.97
C SER A 124 -18.11 -3.74 -9.35
N ALA A 125 -17.08 -4.52 -9.68
CA ALA A 125 -15.81 -4.04 -10.21
C ALA A 125 -15.98 -3.11 -11.42
N CYS A 126 -17.01 -3.32 -12.24
CA CYS A 126 -17.34 -2.46 -13.38
C CYS A 126 -17.60 -1.00 -12.96
N ALA A 127 -18.10 -0.77 -11.74
CA ALA A 127 -18.42 0.56 -11.25
C ALA A 127 -17.19 1.40 -10.89
N TYR A 128 -16.06 0.78 -10.51
CA TYR A 128 -14.91 1.52 -9.98
C TYR A 128 -13.56 1.20 -10.66
N LYS A 129 -13.37 0.02 -11.28
CA LYS A 129 -12.07 -0.37 -11.86
C LYS A 129 -11.59 0.61 -12.95
N GLY A 130 -12.48 1.18 -13.75
CA GLY A 130 -12.12 2.20 -14.75
C GLY A 130 -11.50 3.44 -14.11
N LYS A 131 -12.13 3.97 -13.05
CA LYS A 131 -11.61 5.13 -12.32
C LYS A 131 -10.34 4.80 -11.55
N LEU A 132 -10.25 3.59 -10.99
CA LEU A 132 -9.05 3.09 -10.31
C LEU A 132 -7.84 3.09 -11.25
N LYS A 133 -7.99 2.51 -12.46
CA LYS A 133 -6.95 2.49 -13.50
C LYS A 133 -6.51 3.90 -13.89
N MET A 134 -7.46 4.80 -14.11
CA MET A 134 -7.17 6.19 -14.46
C MET A 134 -6.38 6.92 -13.36
N ASN A 135 -6.76 6.73 -12.10
CA ASN A 135 -6.04 7.34 -10.97
C ASN A 135 -4.65 6.73 -10.77
N ALA A 136 -4.50 5.41 -10.94
CA ALA A 136 -3.20 4.75 -10.88
C ALA A 136 -2.26 5.28 -11.98
N ALA A 137 -2.76 5.38 -13.22
CA ALA A 137 -2.00 5.94 -14.34
C ALA A 137 -1.61 7.42 -14.11
N ALA A 138 -2.48 8.22 -13.51
CA ALA A 138 -2.15 9.60 -13.16
C ALA A 138 -1.03 9.70 -12.10
N LEU A 139 -1.02 8.79 -11.12
CA LEU A 139 0.06 8.70 -10.14
C LEU A 139 1.37 8.22 -10.78
N ASP A 140 1.29 7.28 -11.72
CA ASP A 140 2.46 6.82 -12.49
C ASP A 140 3.07 7.95 -13.32
N ALA A 141 2.24 8.72 -14.03
CA ALA A 141 2.69 9.88 -14.80
C ALA A 141 3.29 10.97 -13.89
N TRP A 142 2.72 11.17 -12.70
CA TRP A 142 3.30 12.07 -11.72
C TRP A 142 4.67 11.58 -11.23
N ALA A 143 4.81 10.27 -11.00
CA ALA A 143 6.07 9.65 -10.57
C ALA A 143 7.21 9.79 -11.60
N GLU A 144 6.89 9.86 -12.89
CA GLU A 144 7.87 10.12 -13.96
C GLU A 144 8.48 11.54 -13.91
N ASN A 145 7.89 12.45 -13.12
CA ASN A 145 8.33 13.83 -12.94
C ASN A 145 8.95 14.09 -11.54
N LEU A 146 9.23 13.03 -10.77
CA LEU A 146 9.88 13.08 -9.44
C LEU A 146 11.39 12.99 -9.54
#